data_AF-A0A2N4Z250-F1
#
_entry.id   AF-A0A2N4Z250-F1
#
_cell.length_a   1.000
_cell.length_b   1.000
_cell.length_c   1.000
_cell.angle_alpha   90.00
_cell.angle_beta   90.00
_cell.angle_gamma   90.00
#
_symmetry.space_group_name_H-M   'P 1'
#
loop_
_entity.id
_entity.type
_entity.pdbx_description
1 polymer ?
#
loop_
_entity_poly.entity_id
_entity_poly.type
_entity_poly.pdbx_seq_one_letter_code
_entity_poly.pdbx_strand_id
1 'polypeptide(L)'
;MVNISPTLRIIPLAALLLVGCSNTSSRQQVKPITTPLTSQQQAEQERAASEQERIESCRKALDSLKEVNPQQATKLSNEFNALVRSASQYNNVRDKVADPTRLGIDSMYQFKSIKLCSDIQKTLIDTLVQRGENKLP
;
A
#
# COMPACT_ATOMS: atom_id res chain seq x y z
N MET A 1 52.34 25.10 -38.38
CA MET A 1 51.96 23.99 -39.27
C MET A 1 52.80 22.78 -38.92
N VAL A 2 52.23 21.80 -38.21
CA VAL A 2 52.92 20.56 -37.83
C VAL A 2 51.96 19.38 -38.06
N ASN A 3 52.34 18.59 -39.05
CA ASN A 3 52.34 17.12 -39.13
C ASN A 3 51.05 16.33 -38.84
N ILE A 4 50.63 15.57 -39.87
CA ILE A 4 49.59 14.54 -39.86
C ILE A 4 50.24 13.21 -39.40
N SER A 5 49.55 12.46 -38.54
CA SER A 5 49.81 11.03 -38.33
C SER A 5 48.50 10.26 -38.11
N PRO A 6 48.28 9.14 -38.83
CA PRO A 6 47.11 8.29 -38.67
C PRO A 6 47.41 7.17 -37.66
N THR A 7 46.56 6.98 -36.66
CA THR A 7 46.55 5.72 -35.91
C THR A 7 45.11 5.27 -35.71
N LEU A 8 44.72 4.36 -36.61
CA LEU A 8 43.65 3.40 -36.45
C LEU A 8 43.96 2.55 -35.20
N ARG A 9 43.13 2.63 -34.16
CA ARG A 9 42.97 1.55 -33.18
C ARG A 9 41.50 1.38 -32.85
N ILE A 10 40.89 0.43 -33.56
CA ILE A 10 39.70 -0.28 -33.15
C ILE A 10 40.05 -0.98 -31.84
N ILE A 11 39.46 -0.53 -30.73
CA ILE A 11 39.57 -1.19 -29.42
C ILE A 11 38.23 -1.87 -29.16
N PRO A 12 38.24 -3.18 -28.84
CA PRO A 12 37.06 -4.04 -28.95
C PRO A 12 36.05 -3.83 -27.81
N LEU A 13 34.77 -3.84 -28.19
CA LEU A 13 33.65 -4.23 -27.33
C LEU A 13 33.85 -5.69 -26.89
N ALA A 14 34.40 -5.92 -25.70
CA ALA A 14 34.20 -7.16 -24.91
C ALA A 14 35.03 -7.09 -23.62
N ALA A 15 34.40 -6.74 -22.49
CA ALA A 15 34.77 -7.22 -21.12
C ALA A 15 34.04 -6.46 -19.99
N LEU A 16 32.70 -6.34 -20.04
CA LEU A 16 31.92 -5.84 -18.88
C LEU A 16 30.84 -6.85 -18.44
N LEU A 17 31.20 -8.13 -18.47
CA LEU A 17 30.44 -9.19 -17.80
C LEU A 17 31.41 -9.88 -16.84
N LEU A 18 31.20 -9.67 -15.54
CA LEU A 18 31.55 -10.50 -14.37
C LEU A 18 31.79 -9.62 -13.12
N VAL A 19 30.73 -8.99 -12.63
CA VAL A 19 30.62 -8.71 -11.19
C VAL A 19 29.62 -9.73 -10.65
N GLY A 20 30.14 -10.86 -10.19
CA GLY A 20 29.37 -11.82 -9.40
C GLY A 20 29.30 -11.31 -7.96
N CYS A 21 28.11 -11.13 -7.41
CA CYS A 21 27.93 -11.01 -5.98
C CYS A 21 28.25 -12.35 -5.33
N SER A 22 29.33 -12.41 -4.56
CA SER A 22 29.62 -13.50 -3.64
C SER A 22 28.57 -13.48 -2.52
N ASN A 23 27.54 -14.31 -2.68
CA ASN A 23 26.59 -14.61 -1.61
C ASN A 23 27.29 -15.54 -0.62
N THR A 24 28.08 -14.95 0.28
CA THR A 24 28.66 -15.68 1.41
C THR A 24 27.52 -16.03 2.35
N SER A 25 27.15 -17.31 2.36
CA SER A 25 26.31 -17.92 3.39
C SER A 25 27.01 -17.80 4.73
N SER A 26 26.88 -16.65 5.38
CA SER A 26 27.19 -16.48 6.79
C SER A 26 26.10 -17.21 7.56
N ARG A 27 26.44 -18.43 7.98
CA ARG A 27 25.68 -19.20 8.97
C ARG A 27 25.74 -18.43 10.29
N GLN A 28 24.94 -17.37 10.41
CA GLN A 28 24.72 -16.72 11.69
C GLN A 28 23.96 -17.68 12.59
N GLN A 29 24.57 -17.97 13.75
CA GLN A 29 23.89 -18.54 14.89
C GLN A 29 22.56 -17.80 15.10
N VAL A 30 21.47 -18.56 15.16
CA VAL A 30 20.17 -18.03 15.58
C VAL A 30 20.30 -17.67 17.06
N LYS A 31 20.70 -16.44 17.33
CA LYS A 31 20.52 -15.81 18.63
C LYS A 31 19.01 -15.64 18.81
N PRO A 32 18.40 -16.06 19.93
CA PRO A 32 16.98 -15.86 20.13
C PRO A 32 16.67 -14.38 20.01
N ILE A 33 15.79 -14.03 19.06
CA ILE A 33 15.33 -12.67 18.84
C ILE A 33 14.48 -12.30 20.06
N THR A 34 15.13 -11.75 21.08
CA THR A 34 14.46 -10.91 22.07
C THR A 34 14.37 -9.53 21.44
N THR A 35 13.42 -9.35 20.51
CA THR A 35 13.07 -8.00 20.05
C THR A 35 12.61 -7.25 21.30
N PRO A 36 13.21 -6.10 21.64
CA PRO A 36 12.77 -5.34 22.80
C PRO A 36 11.30 -4.94 22.58
N LEU A 37 10.44 -5.12 23.59
CA LEU A 37 8.99 -4.83 23.53
C LEU A 37 8.68 -3.44 22.94
N THR A 38 9.59 -2.49 23.10
CA THR A 38 9.52 -1.14 22.51
C THR A 38 9.42 -1.14 20.99
N SER A 39 10.07 -2.07 20.28
CA SER A 39 10.04 -2.18 18.82
C SER A 39 8.70 -2.65 18.26
N GLN A 40 8.01 -3.55 18.97
CA GLN A 40 6.68 -4.03 18.57
C GLN A 40 5.59 -2.98 18.82
N GLN A 41 5.66 -2.27 19.94
CA GLN A 41 4.74 -1.17 20.21
C GLN A 41 4.89 -0.02 19.21
N GLN A 42 6.12 0.34 18.83
CA GLN A 42 6.34 1.35 17.78
C GLN A 42 5.76 0.91 16.43
N ALA A 43 5.99 -0.34 16.01
CA ALA A 43 5.47 -0.85 14.75
C ALA A 43 3.92 -0.86 14.71
N GLU A 44 3.27 -1.23 15.80
CA GLU A 44 1.81 -1.20 15.90
C GLU A 44 1.26 0.24 15.84
N GLN A 45 1.93 1.18 16.50
CA GLN A 45 1.55 2.59 16.47
C GLN A 45 1.73 3.22 15.08
N GLU A 46 2.82 2.89 14.38
CA GLU A 46 3.04 3.34 13.00
C GLU A 46 2.00 2.75 12.04
N ARG A 47 1.64 1.47 12.22
CA ARG A 47 0.57 0.82 11.46
C ARG A 47 -0.78 1.51 11.70
N ALA A 48 -1.11 1.81 12.95
CA ALA A 48 -2.35 2.50 13.31
C ALA A 48 -2.40 3.92 12.72
N ALA A 49 -1.28 4.65 12.75
CA ALA A 49 -1.18 5.98 12.13
C ALA A 49 -1.38 5.90 10.59
N SER A 50 -0.69 4.98 9.92
CA SER A 50 -0.85 4.76 8.48
C SER A 50 -2.28 4.36 8.09
N GLU A 51 -2.93 3.54 8.92
CA GLU A 51 -4.33 3.17 8.73
C GLU A 51 -5.27 4.38 8.84
N GLN A 52 -5.03 5.24 9.82
CA GLN A 52 -5.81 6.46 10.00
C GLN A 52 -5.67 7.42 8.81
N GLU A 53 -4.45 7.65 8.34
CA GLU A 53 -4.19 8.48 7.15
C GLU A 53 -4.89 7.93 5.91
N ARG A 54 -4.86 6.60 5.72
CA ARG A 54 -5.56 5.93 4.60
C ARG A 54 -7.08 6.13 4.68
N ILE A 55 -7.66 6.01 5.87
CA ILE A 55 -9.10 6.24 6.09
C ILE A 55 -9.47 7.70 5.82
N GLU A 56 -8.66 8.65 6.27
CA GLU A 56 -8.89 10.08 6.02
C GLU A 56 -8.83 10.42 4.52
N SER A 57 -7.81 9.92 3.82
CA SER A 57 -7.69 10.04 2.36
C SER A 57 -8.91 9.44 1.63
N CYS A 58 -9.40 8.28 2.10
CA CYS A 58 -10.60 7.66 1.56
C CYS A 58 -11.86 8.52 1.76
N ARG A 59 -12.04 9.14 2.93
CA ARG A 59 -13.16 10.06 3.18
C ARG A 59 -13.10 11.27 2.25
N LYS A 60 -11.92 11.87 2.09
CA LYS A 60 -11.72 12.98 1.16
C LYS A 60 -12.02 12.60 -0.29
N ALA A 61 -11.70 11.37 -0.68
CA ALA A 61 -12.05 10.84 -2.00
C ALA A 61 -13.58 10.65 -2.16
N LEU A 62 -14.29 10.19 -1.12
CA LEU A 62 -15.76 10.15 -1.12
C LEU A 62 -16.38 11.54 -1.25
N ASP A 63 -15.86 12.52 -0.52
CA ASP A 63 -16.35 13.91 -0.60
C ASP A 63 -16.16 14.47 -2.01
N SER A 64 -14.97 14.25 -2.60
CA SER A 64 -14.69 14.60 -4.00
C SER A 64 -15.63 13.87 -4.96
N LEU A 65 -15.85 12.57 -4.75
CA LEU A 65 -16.73 11.73 -5.57
C LEU A 65 -18.18 12.21 -5.47
N LYS A 66 -18.61 12.80 -4.36
CA LYS A 66 -19.98 13.33 -4.22
C LYS A 66 -20.26 14.45 -5.21
N GLU A 67 -19.28 15.32 -5.46
CA GLU A 67 -19.39 16.44 -6.40
C GLU A 67 -19.45 15.97 -7.86
N VAL A 68 -18.79 14.85 -8.16
CA VAL A 68 -18.61 14.35 -9.53
C VAL A 68 -19.45 13.08 -9.82
N ASN A 69 -19.95 12.36 -8.85
CA ASN A 69 -20.79 11.18 -9.07
C ASN A 69 -21.58 10.86 -7.80
N PRO A 70 -22.62 11.66 -7.49
CA PRO A 70 -23.35 11.54 -6.23
C PRO A 70 -24.00 10.15 -6.05
N GLN A 71 -24.37 9.48 -7.14
CA GLN A 71 -24.91 8.13 -7.10
C GLN A 71 -23.87 7.12 -6.62
N GLN A 72 -22.67 7.11 -7.22
CA GLN A 72 -21.60 6.20 -6.78
C GLN A 72 -21.05 6.58 -5.40
N ALA A 73 -20.95 7.88 -5.10
CA ALA A 73 -20.57 8.34 -3.76
C ALA A 73 -21.52 7.82 -2.68
N THR A 74 -22.84 7.88 -2.93
CA THR A 74 -23.85 7.36 -1.99
C THR A 74 -23.69 5.86 -1.77
N LYS A 75 -23.51 5.09 -2.85
CA LYS A 75 -23.30 3.64 -2.76
C LYS A 75 -22.06 3.30 -1.91
N LEU A 76 -20.91 3.88 -2.24
CA LEU A 76 -19.65 3.59 -1.57
C LEU A 76 -19.61 4.13 -0.13
N SER A 77 -20.27 5.26 0.14
CA SER A 77 -20.43 5.79 1.50
C SER A 77 -21.25 4.84 2.38
N ASN A 78 -22.32 4.23 1.83
CA ASN A 78 -23.10 3.22 2.55
C ASN A 78 -22.26 1.98 2.87
N GLU A 79 -21.45 1.49 1.92
CA GLU A 79 -20.53 0.36 2.14
C GLU A 79 -19.48 0.70 3.22
N PHE A 80 -18.93 1.91 3.19
CA PHE A 80 -17.96 2.39 4.19
C PHE A 80 -18.58 2.44 5.59
N ASN A 81 -19.77 3.03 5.71
CA ASN A 81 -20.49 3.12 6.97
C ASN A 81 -20.88 1.73 7.52
N ALA A 82 -21.26 0.79 6.64
CA ALA A 82 -21.56 -0.58 7.03
C ALA A 82 -20.31 -1.30 7.55
N LEU A 83 -19.16 -1.12 6.90
CA LEU A 83 -17.88 -1.67 7.36
C LEU A 83 -17.51 -1.14 8.75
N VAL A 84 -17.58 0.19 8.96
CA VAL A 84 -17.27 0.84 10.25
C VAL A 84 -18.20 0.33 11.36
N ARG A 85 -19.52 0.24 11.09
CA ARG A 85 -20.48 -0.30 12.07
C ARG A 85 -20.17 -1.74 12.44
N SER A 86 -19.85 -2.59 11.46
CA SER A 86 -19.53 -4.00 11.69
C SER A 86 -18.22 -4.16 12.48
N ALA A 87 -17.20 -3.38 12.14
CA ALA A 87 -15.93 -3.35 12.87
C ALA A 87 -16.11 -2.89 14.32
N SER A 88 -16.96 -1.86 14.55
CA SER A 88 -17.29 -1.41 15.90
C SER A 88 -18.00 -2.48 16.73
N GLN A 89 -18.93 -3.24 16.14
CA GLN A 89 -19.57 -4.37 16.83
C GLN A 89 -18.55 -5.45 17.20
N TYR A 90 -17.63 -5.78 16.29
CA TYR A 90 -16.55 -6.71 16.57
C TYR A 90 -15.64 -6.23 17.71
N ASN A 91 -15.30 -4.93 17.77
CA ASN A 91 -14.50 -4.37 18.86
C ASN A 91 -15.11 -4.63 20.26
N ASN A 92 -16.44 -4.70 20.39
CA ASN A 92 -17.11 -4.99 21.67
C ASN A 92 -16.91 -6.44 22.18
N VAL A 93 -16.48 -7.34 21.30
CA VAL A 93 -16.23 -8.76 21.59
C VAL A 93 -14.79 -9.20 21.29
N ARG A 94 -13.97 -8.32 20.71
CA ARG A 94 -12.62 -8.61 20.22
C ARG A 94 -11.71 -9.21 21.29
N ASP A 95 -11.79 -8.72 22.52
CA ASP A 95 -10.97 -9.22 23.64
C ASP A 95 -11.60 -10.42 24.37
N LYS A 96 -12.77 -10.89 23.90
CA LYS A 96 -13.51 -12.05 24.44
C LYS A 96 -13.39 -13.30 23.57
N VAL A 97 -12.73 -13.20 22.41
CA VAL A 97 -12.52 -14.33 21.49
C VAL A 97 -11.08 -14.85 21.59
N ALA A 98 -10.88 -16.12 21.24
CA ALA A 98 -9.54 -16.73 21.24
C ALA A 98 -8.59 -16.04 20.23
N ASP A 99 -7.30 -16.03 20.54
CA ASP A 99 -6.27 -15.33 19.74
C ASP A 99 -6.29 -15.66 18.25
N PRO A 100 -6.40 -16.93 17.80
CA PRO A 100 -6.46 -17.22 16.35
C PRO A 100 -7.67 -16.58 15.66
N THR A 101 -8.83 -16.57 16.33
CA THR A 101 -10.04 -15.93 15.82
C THR A 101 -9.86 -14.41 15.76
N ARG A 102 -9.32 -13.80 16.81
CA ARG A 102 -9.02 -12.37 16.85
C ARG A 102 -8.12 -11.95 15.69
N LEU A 103 -6.99 -12.62 15.52
CA LEU A 103 -6.02 -12.31 14.46
C LEU A 103 -6.60 -12.48 13.07
N GLY A 104 -7.41 -13.52 12.84
CA GLY A 104 -8.08 -13.75 11.56
C GLY A 104 -9.10 -12.67 11.22
N ILE A 105 -9.93 -12.27 12.18
CA ILE A 105 -10.96 -11.24 11.98
C ILE A 105 -10.34 -9.84 11.89
N ASP A 106 -9.31 -9.54 12.68
CA ASP A 106 -8.53 -8.30 12.56
C ASP A 106 -7.95 -8.14 11.15
N SER A 107 -7.32 -9.20 10.62
CA SER A 107 -6.76 -9.21 9.27
C SER A 107 -7.84 -9.06 8.19
N MET A 108 -9.00 -9.68 8.39
CA MET A 108 -10.15 -9.52 7.50
C MET A 108 -10.64 -8.06 7.45
N TYR A 109 -10.82 -7.41 8.61
CA TYR A 109 -11.27 -6.01 8.64
C TYR A 109 -10.25 -5.06 8.06
N GLN A 110 -8.95 -5.27 8.33
CA GLN A 110 -7.88 -4.48 7.74
C GLN A 110 -7.91 -4.59 6.20
N PHE A 111 -8.00 -5.81 5.67
CA PHE A 111 -8.08 -6.02 4.22
C PHE A 111 -9.33 -5.37 3.61
N LYS A 112 -10.50 -5.53 4.24
CA LYS A 112 -11.76 -4.91 3.76
C LYS A 112 -11.67 -3.38 3.72
N SER A 113 -11.07 -2.78 4.74
CA SER A 113 -10.79 -1.34 4.79
C SER A 113 -9.91 -0.91 3.62
N ILE A 114 -8.77 -1.58 3.42
CA ILE A 114 -7.85 -1.31 2.31
C ILE A 114 -8.56 -1.42 0.95
N LYS A 115 -9.28 -2.52 0.71
CA LYS A 115 -9.96 -2.76 -0.55
C LYS A 115 -11.00 -1.67 -0.84
N LEU A 116 -11.86 -1.36 0.12
CA LEU A 116 -12.93 -0.39 -0.08
C LEU A 116 -12.36 1.02 -0.34
N CYS A 117 -11.30 1.40 0.37
CA CYS A 117 -10.59 2.65 0.11
C CYS A 117 -10.05 2.73 -1.32
N SER A 118 -9.44 1.63 -1.81
CA SER A 118 -8.96 1.54 -3.19
C SER A 118 -10.09 1.59 -4.21
N ASP A 119 -11.23 0.94 -3.96
CA ASP A 119 -12.40 0.96 -4.84
C ASP A 119 -12.97 2.39 -4.97
N ILE A 120 -13.00 3.14 -3.86
CA ILE A 120 -13.40 4.56 -3.84
C ILE A 120 -12.46 5.43 -4.66
N GLN A 121 -11.15 5.31 -4.44
CA GLN A 121 -10.15 6.07 -5.19
C GLN A 121 -10.21 5.75 -6.68
N LYS A 122 -10.32 4.48 -7.03
CA LYS A 122 -10.49 4.04 -8.42
C LYS A 122 -11.74 4.67 -9.04
N THR A 123 -12.88 4.59 -8.36
CA THR A 123 -14.15 5.13 -8.86
C THR A 123 -14.07 6.64 -9.09
N LEU A 124 -13.40 7.37 -8.20
CA LEU A 124 -13.13 8.79 -8.36
C LEU A 124 -12.27 9.07 -9.60
N ILE A 125 -11.13 8.39 -9.73
CA ILE A 125 -10.22 8.58 -10.88
C ILE A 125 -10.93 8.25 -12.19
N ASP A 126 -11.61 7.10 -12.27
CA ASP A 126 -12.33 6.68 -13.48
C ASP A 126 -13.41 7.71 -13.86
N THR A 127 -14.15 8.23 -12.87
CA THR A 127 -15.16 9.28 -13.08
C THR A 127 -14.54 10.57 -13.58
N LEU A 128 -13.41 11.00 -13.01
CA LEU A 128 -12.71 12.22 -13.41
C LEU A 128 -12.16 12.10 -14.84
N VAL A 129 -11.56 10.95 -15.17
CA VAL A 129 -11.06 10.65 -16.52
C VAL A 129 -12.20 10.68 -17.53
N GLN A 130 -13.33 10.02 -17.25
CA GLN A 130 -14.50 10.03 -18.14
C GLN A 130 -15.04 11.44 -18.40
N ARG A 131 -14.97 12.34 -17.41
CA ARG A 131 -15.34 13.75 -17.60
C ARG A 131 -14.35 14.48 -18.50
N GLY A 132 -13.06 14.32 -18.24
CA GLY A 132 -12.01 14.93 -19.04
C GLY A 132 -12.05 14.49 -20.50
N GLU A 133 -12.48 13.25 -20.75
CA GLU A 133 -12.65 12.69 -22.09
C GLU A 133 -14.00 13.04 -22.76
N ASN A 134 -14.88 13.81 -22.09
CA ASN A 134 -16.26 14.09 -22.54
C ASN A 134 -17.09 12.81 -22.82
N LYS A 135 -16.83 11.73 -22.08
CA LYS A 135 -17.52 10.43 -22.24
C LYS A 135 -18.66 10.20 -21.24
N LEU A 136 -18.94 11.18 -20.38
CA LEU A 136 -20.15 11.16 -19.55
C LEU A 136 -21.34 11.74 -20.35
N PRO A 137 -22.54 11.13 -20.25
CA PRO A 137 -23.76 11.76 -20.75
C PRO A 137 -24.05 13.08 -20.05
#